data_AF-A0A950RR84-F1
#
_entry.id   AF-A0A950RR84-F1
#
_cell.length_a   1.000
_cell.length_b   1.000
_cell.length_c   1.000
_cell.angle_alpha   90.00
_cell.angle_beta   90.00
_cell.angle_gamma   90.00
#
_symmetry.space_group_name_H-M   'P 1'
#
loop_
_entity.id
_entity.type
_entity.pdbx_description
1 polymer ?
#
loop_
_entity_poly.entity_id
_entity_poly.type
_entity_poly.pdbx_seq_one_letter_code
_entity_poly.pdbx_strand_id
1 'polypeptide(L)'
;MLKHAFKEWAVICRALAEGRQALILRKGGLEEIREGFQLEQTRFWFFPTYTHQQRTGIKPEALPLLEQVEKDRPPEGVVRLSHFAEVGGVYVVHQLPQALMLAGLHLWSEETVRARFAYRRPGLHVLPVRVYRAAETVELVNTREYEGCRTWVELERALPTEGAQPVLNDESFREVLRTLDAVLNPTALA
;
A
#
# COMPACT_ATOMS: atom_id res chain seq x y z
N MET A 1 -2.96 12.28 -15.16
CA MET A 1 -2.79 10.89 -15.67
C MET A 1 -1.63 10.16 -14.99
N LEU A 2 -1.73 8.84 -14.78
CA LEU A 2 -0.69 7.97 -14.21
C LEU A 2 -0.56 6.65 -15.00
N LYS A 3 0.67 6.15 -15.19
CA LYS A 3 0.96 4.91 -15.94
C LYS A 3 1.46 3.75 -15.06
N HIS A 4 1.65 3.97 -13.77
CA HIS A 4 2.17 2.94 -12.86
C HIS A 4 1.13 2.49 -11.86
N ALA A 5 1.19 1.21 -11.50
CA ALA A 5 0.35 0.61 -10.48
C ALA A 5 1.20 -0.21 -9.49
N PHE A 6 0.77 -0.23 -8.24
CA PHE A 6 1.41 -0.95 -7.14
C PHE A 6 0.55 -2.13 -6.71
N LYS A 7 1.12 -3.33 -6.75
CA LYS A 7 0.47 -4.55 -6.30
C LYS A 7 0.44 -4.61 -4.77
N GLU A 8 -0.75 -4.80 -4.23
CA GLU A 8 -0.97 -5.07 -2.82
C GLU A 8 -2.22 -5.92 -2.65
N TRP A 9 -2.33 -6.61 -1.52
CA TRP A 9 -3.48 -7.45 -1.20
C TRP A 9 -4.79 -6.68 -1.34
N ALA A 10 -5.76 -7.27 -2.03
CA ALA A 10 -7.01 -6.62 -2.35
C ALA A 10 -7.75 -6.13 -1.10
N VAL A 11 -7.67 -6.87 0.02
CA VAL A 11 -8.21 -6.42 1.32
C VAL A 11 -7.53 -5.17 1.86
N ILE A 12 -6.22 -5.03 1.68
CA ILE A 12 -5.46 -3.84 2.09
C ILE A 12 -5.79 -2.66 1.16
N CYS A 13 -5.85 -2.88 -0.16
CA CYS A 13 -6.32 -1.89 -1.13
C CYS A 13 -7.72 -1.39 -0.79
N ARG A 14 -8.64 -2.28 -0.39
CA ARG A 14 -9.98 -1.91 0.05
C ARG A 14 -9.95 -1.07 1.32
N ALA A 15 -9.16 -1.45 2.32
CA ALA A 15 -9.03 -0.68 3.55
C ALA A 15 -8.44 0.72 3.32
N LEU A 16 -7.49 0.85 2.39
CA LEU A 16 -6.97 2.14 1.92
C LEU A 16 -8.06 2.95 1.21
N ALA A 17 -8.84 2.32 0.33
CA ALA A 17 -9.95 2.94 -0.41
C ALA A 17 -11.12 3.39 0.49
N GLU A 18 -11.30 2.77 1.65
CA GLU A 18 -12.30 3.13 2.66
C GLU A 18 -11.75 4.07 3.76
N GLY A 19 -10.46 4.44 3.69
CA GLY A 19 -9.83 5.30 4.69
C GLY A 19 -9.63 4.64 6.06
N ARG A 20 -9.75 3.31 6.16
CA ARG A 20 -9.52 2.55 7.40
C ARG A 20 -8.04 2.47 7.78
N GLN A 21 -7.17 2.60 6.78
CA GLN A 21 -5.72 2.76 6.96
C GLN A 21 -5.20 3.70 5.88
N ALA A 22 -3.98 4.22 6.08
CA ALA A 22 -3.29 5.06 5.12
C ALA A 22 -1.80 4.72 5.02
N LEU A 23 -1.42 3.48 5.37
CA LEU A 23 -0.04 3.01 5.37
C LEU A 23 0.14 1.84 4.39
N ILE A 24 1.33 1.76 3.79
CA ILE A 24 1.85 0.58 3.11
C ILE A 24 3.12 0.13 3.82
N LEU A 25 3.18 -1.17 4.18
CA LEU A 25 4.36 -1.79 4.77
C LEU A 25 5.09 -2.61 3.71
N ARG A 26 6.26 -2.18 3.30
CA ARG A 26 7.04 -2.87 2.26
C ARG A 26 8.35 -3.39 2.81
N LYS A 27 8.70 -4.61 2.41
CA LYS A 27 10.10 -5.02 2.50
C LYS A 27 10.93 -4.26 1.46
N GLY A 28 11.93 -3.50 1.93
CA GLY A 28 12.95 -2.91 1.08
C GLY A 28 14.04 -3.93 0.77
N GLY A 29 14.27 -4.19 -0.51
CA GLY A 29 15.58 -4.61 -1.01
C GLY A 29 16.35 -3.34 -1.35
N LEU A 30 17.27 -2.91 -0.49
CA LEU A 30 18.10 -1.72 -0.73
C LEU A 30 19.48 -1.91 -0.11
N GLU A 31 20.38 -2.47 -0.90
CA GLU A 31 21.82 -2.21 -0.78
C GLU A 31 22.18 -0.78 -1.23
N GLU A 32 21.21 0.10 -1.48
CA GLU A 32 21.42 1.46 -1.96
C GLU A 32 21.15 2.52 -0.87
N ILE A 33 21.92 2.48 0.22
CA ILE A 33 22.02 3.60 1.19
C ILE A 33 23.33 4.35 0.96
N ARG A 34 23.76 4.54 -0.30
CA ARG A 34 24.89 5.43 -0.60
C ARG A 34 24.59 6.53 -1.61
N GLU A 35 23.52 6.46 -2.41
CA GLU A 35 23.22 7.51 -3.42
C GLU A 35 21.72 7.78 -3.61
N GLY A 36 20.95 7.87 -2.51
CA GLY A 36 19.58 8.38 -2.57
C GLY A 36 18.54 7.36 -3.03
N PHE A 37 17.67 6.96 -2.11
CA PHE A 37 16.45 6.24 -2.46
C PHE A 37 15.58 7.13 -3.35
N GLN A 38 15.43 6.78 -4.63
CA GLN A 38 14.33 7.26 -5.45
C GLN A 38 13.21 6.23 -5.38
N LEU A 39 12.13 6.58 -4.68
CA LEU A 39 10.87 5.87 -4.85
C LEU A 39 10.49 6.06 -6.33
N GLU A 40 10.72 5.05 -7.17
CA GLU A 40 10.64 5.14 -8.64
C GLU A 40 9.38 5.89 -9.09
N GLN A 41 8.28 5.71 -8.37
CA GLN A 41 6.99 6.34 -8.62
C GLN A 41 6.33 6.78 -7.31
N THR A 42 6.21 8.09 -7.08
CA THR A 42 5.53 8.67 -5.89
C THR A 42 4.02 8.69 -6.01
N ARG A 43 3.49 8.48 -7.22
CA ARG A 43 2.05 8.40 -7.50
C ARG A 43 1.75 7.18 -8.34
N PHE A 44 0.76 6.39 -7.92
CA PHE A 44 0.46 5.12 -8.58
C PHE A 44 -0.96 4.64 -8.30
N TRP A 45 -1.51 3.86 -9.23
CA TRP A 45 -2.76 3.13 -9.03
C TRP A 45 -2.58 1.98 -8.05
N PHE A 46 -3.61 1.66 -7.26
CA PHE A 46 -3.63 0.38 -6.57
C PHE A 46 -3.99 -0.73 -7.55
N PHE A 47 -3.16 -1.77 -7.59
CA PHE A 47 -3.41 -3.00 -8.33
C PHE A 47 -3.78 -4.10 -7.32
N PRO A 48 -5.09 -4.37 -7.10
CA PRO A 48 -5.52 -5.34 -6.09
C PRO A 48 -5.11 -6.76 -6.50
N THR A 49 -4.33 -7.42 -5.65
CA THR A 49 -3.97 -8.82 -5.83
C THR A 49 -4.77 -9.69 -4.86
N TYR A 50 -5.39 -10.74 -5.40
CA TYR A 50 -6.17 -11.69 -4.61
C TYR A 50 -5.41 -13.00 -4.35
N THR A 51 -4.18 -13.12 -4.86
CA THR A 51 -3.27 -14.22 -4.57
C THR A 51 -2.54 -13.95 -3.26
N HIS A 52 -2.34 -14.99 -2.45
CA HIS A 52 -1.59 -14.91 -1.18
C HIS A 52 -2.14 -13.96 -0.10
N GLN A 53 -3.33 -13.37 -0.25
CA GLN A 53 -4.03 -12.72 0.88
C GLN A 53 -4.59 -13.80 1.81
N GLN A 54 -3.77 -14.27 2.75
CA GLN A 54 -4.18 -15.31 3.69
C GLN A 54 -5.09 -14.69 4.76
N ARG A 55 -6.16 -15.41 5.15
CA ARG A 55 -7.01 -15.02 6.30
C ARG A 55 -6.18 -14.75 7.56
N THR A 56 -5.06 -15.48 7.73
CA THR A 56 -4.09 -15.33 8.82
C THR A 56 -3.14 -14.13 8.63
N GLY A 57 -3.02 -13.62 7.40
CA GLY A 57 -2.15 -12.49 7.07
C GLY A 57 -2.71 -11.12 7.49
N ILE A 58 -3.99 -11.08 7.85
CA ILE A 58 -4.68 -9.88 8.32
C ILE A 58 -5.19 -10.08 9.73
N LYS A 59 -5.49 -8.97 10.40
CA LYS A 59 -6.09 -9.03 11.72
C LYS A 59 -7.55 -9.53 11.69
N PRO A 60 -8.07 -10.09 12.79
CA PRO A 60 -9.45 -10.55 12.87
C PRO A 60 -10.49 -9.48 12.50
N GLU A 61 -10.27 -8.21 12.87
CA GLU A 61 -11.19 -7.12 12.53
C GLU A 61 -11.30 -6.84 11.02
N ALA A 62 -10.35 -7.29 10.22
CA ALA A 62 -10.35 -7.14 8.77
C ALA A 62 -11.01 -8.32 8.03
N LEU A 63 -11.37 -9.41 8.73
CA LEU A 63 -11.99 -10.59 8.11
C LEU A 63 -13.32 -10.29 7.39
N PRO A 64 -14.24 -9.47 7.95
CA PRO A 64 -15.45 -9.09 7.21
C PRO A 64 -15.13 -8.33 5.92
N LEU A 65 -14.08 -7.51 5.93
CA LEU A 65 -13.63 -6.76 4.75
C LEU A 65 -13.05 -7.69 3.68
N LEU A 66 -12.27 -8.70 4.10
CA LEU A 66 -11.75 -9.72 3.18
C LEU A 66 -12.88 -10.48 2.50
N GLU A 67 -13.93 -10.87 3.23
CA GLU A 67 -15.09 -11.57 2.68
C GLU A 67 -15.87 -10.73 1.67
N GLN A 68 -16.01 -9.43 1.94
CA GLN A 68 -16.60 -8.49 0.97
C GLN A 68 -15.73 -8.35 -0.28
N VAL A 69 -14.42 -8.21 -0.12
CA VAL A 69 -13.47 -8.09 -1.24
C VAL A 69 -13.46 -9.32 -2.13
N GLU A 70 -13.54 -10.52 -1.55
CA GLU A 70 -13.65 -11.78 -2.31
C GLU A 70 -14.97 -11.88 -3.08
N LYS A 71 -16.08 -11.40 -2.53
CA LYS A 71 -17.38 -11.33 -3.23
C LYS A 71 -17.37 -10.30 -4.36
N ASP A 72 -16.71 -9.17 -4.15
CA ASP A 72 -16.58 -8.07 -5.11
C ASP A 72 -15.48 -8.31 -6.16
N ARG A 73 -14.81 -9.47 -6.13
CA ARG A 73 -13.71 -9.79 -7.04
C ARG A 73 -14.16 -9.60 -8.49
N PRO A 74 -13.41 -8.86 -9.32
CA PRO A 74 -13.68 -8.77 -10.74
C PRO A 74 -13.71 -10.16 -11.39
N PRO A 75 -14.39 -10.31 -12.54
CA PRO A 75 -14.32 -11.53 -13.33
C PRO A 75 -12.89 -11.97 -13.61
N GLU A 76 -12.70 -13.27 -13.85
CA GLU A 76 -11.39 -13.81 -14.20
C GLU A 76 -10.79 -13.08 -15.41
N GLY A 77 -9.50 -12.75 -15.34
CA GLY A 77 -8.82 -11.98 -16.38
C GLY A 77 -9.10 -10.47 -16.35
N VAL A 78 -9.82 -9.94 -15.35
CA VAL A 78 -10.09 -8.50 -15.21
C VAL A 78 -9.37 -7.92 -13.99
N VAL A 79 -8.70 -6.78 -14.19
CA VAL A 79 -8.14 -5.95 -13.11
C VAL A 79 -8.94 -4.66 -13.03
N ARG A 80 -9.46 -4.34 -11.85
CA ARG A 80 -10.25 -3.14 -11.60
C ARG A 80 -9.44 -2.11 -10.80
N LEU A 81 -9.13 -0.98 -11.41
CA LEU A 81 -8.44 0.16 -10.81
C LEU A 81 -9.44 1.28 -10.52
N SER A 82 -9.66 1.59 -9.25
CA SER A 82 -10.62 2.61 -8.81
C SER A 82 -10.01 3.71 -7.93
N HIS A 83 -8.80 3.45 -7.41
CA HIS A 83 -8.12 4.32 -6.47
C HIS A 83 -6.63 4.37 -6.82
N PHE A 84 -6.05 5.53 -6.61
CA PHE A 84 -4.61 5.74 -6.68
C PHE A 84 -4.12 6.40 -5.39
N ALA A 85 -2.82 6.40 -5.21
CA ALA A 85 -2.16 6.97 -4.05
C ALA A 85 -1.03 7.90 -4.46
N GLU A 86 -0.72 8.80 -3.54
CA GLU A 86 0.50 9.60 -3.52
C GLU A 86 1.24 9.35 -2.20
N VAL A 87 2.54 9.08 -2.28
CA VAL A 87 3.36 8.84 -1.08
C VAL A 87 3.58 10.16 -0.34
N GLY A 88 3.15 10.22 0.92
CA GLY A 88 3.30 11.38 1.79
C GLY A 88 4.62 11.44 2.55
N GLY A 89 5.39 10.35 2.55
CA GLY A 89 6.67 10.23 3.24
C GLY A 89 7.25 8.83 3.16
N VAL A 90 8.50 8.66 3.57
CA VAL A 90 9.18 7.37 3.60
C VAL A 90 9.87 7.23 4.94
N TYR A 91 9.48 6.22 5.70
CA TYR A 91 10.13 5.88 6.96
C TYR A 91 10.80 4.52 6.83
N VAL A 92 11.95 4.35 7.47
CA VAL A 92 12.65 3.07 7.53
C VAL A 92 12.73 2.65 8.98
N VAL A 93 12.14 1.51 9.28
CA VAL A 93 12.12 0.92 10.61
C VAL A 93 13.15 -0.20 10.66
N HIS A 94 14.14 -0.06 11.54
CA HIS A 94 15.22 -1.02 11.71
C HIS A 94 15.04 -1.96 12.91
N GLN A 95 14.09 -1.65 13.80
CA GLN A 95 13.83 -2.43 15.00
C GLN A 95 12.41 -2.99 14.97
N LEU A 96 12.29 -4.29 15.22
CA LEU A 96 11.00 -4.97 15.19
C LEU A 96 10.00 -4.37 16.19
N PRO A 97 10.37 -4.02 17.45
CA PRO A 97 9.45 -3.36 18.37
C PRO A 97 8.79 -2.09 17.79
N GLN A 98 9.56 -1.25 17.08
CA GLN A 98 9.02 -0.05 16.42
C GLN A 98 8.02 -0.41 15.32
N ALA A 99 8.29 -1.44 14.53
CA ALA A 99 7.36 -1.89 13.49
C ALA A 99 6.05 -2.42 14.09
N LEU A 100 6.12 -3.08 15.25
CA LEU A 100 4.96 -3.59 15.97
C LEU A 100 4.13 -2.49 16.66
N MET A 101 4.75 -1.36 17.04
CA MET A 101 4.02 -0.19 17.56
C MET A 101 3.05 0.41 16.52
N LEU A 102 3.29 0.17 15.23
CA LEU A 102 2.42 0.63 14.14
C LEU A 102 1.15 -0.22 13.99
N ALA A 103 0.97 -1.27 14.80
CA ALA A 103 -0.16 -2.18 14.68
C ALA A 103 -1.50 -1.43 14.64
N GLY A 104 -1.69 -0.35 15.41
CA GLY A 104 -2.92 0.43 15.41
C GLY A 104 -3.26 1.15 14.08
N LEU A 105 -2.32 1.24 13.15
CA LEU A 105 -2.44 2.05 11.93
C LEU A 105 -2.66 1.22 10.65
N HIS A 106 -2.71 -0.11 10.78
CA HIS A 106 -2.85 -1.01 9.64
C HIS A 106 -3.61 -2.30 9.97
N LEU A 107 -3.94 -3.06 8.92
CA LEU A 107 -4.72 -4.30 9.04
C LEU A 107 -3.92 -5.60 8.84
N TRP A 108 -2.63 -5.55 8.56
CA TRP A 108 -1.78 -6.75 8.59
C TRP A 108 -1.72 -7.37 9.98
N SER A 109 -1.67 -8.70 10.04
CA SER A 109 -1.41 -9.43 11.28
C SER A 109 0.02 -9.18 11.77
N GLU A 110 0.24 -9.34 13.08
CA GLU A 110 1.58 -9.26 13.66
C GLU A 110 2.55 -10.24 12.99
N GLU A 111 2.10 -11.46 12.71
CA GLU A 111 2.89 -12.47 12.00
C GLU A 111 3.33 -11.95 10.62
N THR A 112 2.43 -11.30 9.87
CA THR A 112 2.78 -10.71 8.57
C THR A 112 3.80 -9.60 8.71
N VAL A 113 3.67 -8.72 9.70
CA VAL A 113 4.65 -7.65 9.94
C VAL A 113 6.01 -8.24 10.29
N ARG A 114 6.06 -9.23 11.20
CA ARG A 114 7.30 -9.95 11.56
C ARG A 114 7.95 -10.63 10.37
N ALA A 115 7.16 -11.33 9.55
CA ALA A 115 7.65 -12.01 8.35
C ALA A 115 8.20 -11.00 7.32
N ARG A 116 7.47 -9.91 7.04
CA ARG A 116 7.92 -8.84 6.14
C ARG A 116 9.20 -8.19 6.67
N PHE A 117 9.29 -7.94 7.97
CA PHE A 117 10.46 -7.33 8.62
C PHE A 117 11.70 -8.23 8.52
N ALA A 118 11.57 -9.54 8.77
CA ALA A 118 12.68 -10.48 8.81
C ALA A 118 13.11 -11.00 7.42
N TYR A 119 12.31 -10.80 6.38
CA TYR A 119 12.56 -11.37 5.06
C TYR A 119 13.92 -10.95 4.47
N ARG A 120 14.81 -11.93 4.24
CA ARG A 120 16.23 -11.77 3.84
C ARG A 120 17.12 -11.05 4.86
N ARG A 121 16.77 -9.84 5.27
CA ARG A 121 17.45 -9.07 6.32
C ARG A 121 16.45 -8.26 7.14
N PRO A 122 16.69 -7.98 8.43
CA PRO A 122 15.83 -7.09 9.23
C PRO A 122 15.58 -5.72 8.59
N GLY A 123 14.36 -5.20 8.76
CA GLY A 123 13.99 -3.83 8.41
C GLY A 123 12.78 -3.73 7.49
N LEU A 124 12.02 -2.64 7.63
CA LEU A 124 10.73 -2.43 6.97
C LEU A 124 10.57 -0.97 6.53
N HIS A 125 10.10 -0.74 5.31
CA HIS A 125 9.68 0.58 4.86
C HIS A 125 8.21 0.79 5.21
N VAL A 126 7.92 1.98 5.73
CA VAL A 126 6.58 2.43 6.06
C VAL A 126 6.29 3.65 5.19
N LEU A 127 5.27 3.54 4.36
CA LEU A 127 4.87 4.57 3.40
C LEU A 127 3.48 5.06 3.76
N PRO A 128 3.32 6.22 4.42
CA PRO A 128 2.01 6.88 4.44
C PRO A 128 1.61 7.27 3.02
N VAL A 129 0.37 6.98 2.66
CA VAL A 129 -0.17 7.23 1.33
C VAL A 129 -1.45 8.05 1.39
N ARG A 130 -1.45 9.16 0.66
CA ARG A 130 -2.64 9.97 0.40
C ARG A 130 -3.45 9.27 -0.68
N VAL A 131 -4.58 8.68 -0.30
CA VAL A 131 -5.42 7.90 -1.21
C VAL A 131 -6.47 8.78 -1.86
N TYR A 132 -6.68 8.59 -3.16
CA TYR A 132 -7.69 9.25 -3.95
C TYR A 132 -8.60 8.23 -4.62
N ARG A 133 -9.91 8.47 -4.54
CA ARG A 133 -10.91 7.80 -5.36
C ARG A 133 -10.93 8.47 -6.72
N ALA A 134 -10.70 7.69 -7.78
CA ALA A 134 -10.79 8.19 -9.14
C ALA A 134 -12.25 8.56 -9.49
N ALA A 135 -12.42 9.54 -10.38
CA ALA A 135 -13.74 9.90 -10.89
C ALA A 135 -14.42 8.73 -11.62
N GLU A 136 -13.61 7.92 -12.32
CA GLU A 136 -14.05 6.72 -13.03
C GLU A 136 -13.21 5.51 -12.64
N THR A 137 -13.86 4.35 -12.57
CA THR A 137 -13.18 3.07 -12.40
C THR A 137 -12.74 2.56 -13.76
N VAL A 138 -11.48 2.12 -13.84
CA VAL A 138 -10.91 1.54 -15.06
C VAL A 138 -10.80 0.04 -14.90
N GLU A 139 -11.31 -0.70 -15.87
CA GLU A 139 -11.09 -2.14 -16.00
C GLU A 139 -10.06 -2.42 -17.10
N LEU A 140 -9.09 -3.26 -16.77
CA LEU A 140 -8.02 -3.68 -17.66
C LEU A 140 -8.07 -5.20 -17.83
N VAL A 141 -7.63 -5.68 -18.99
CA VAL A 141 -7.35 -7.10 -19.18
C VAL A 141 -6.11 -7.45 -18.37
N ASN A 142 -6.18 -8.51 -17.56
CA ASN A 142 -5.03 -9.02 -16.83
C ASN A 142 -4.11 -9.77 -17.80
N THR A 143 -3.14 -9.06 -18.38
CA THR A 143 -2.17 -9.66 -19.29
C THR A 143 -1.12 -10.46 -18.52
N ARG A 144 -0.42 -11.38 -19.19
CA ARG A 144 0.71 -12.12 -18.59
C ARG A 144 1.83 -11.20 -18.08
N GLU A 145 1.97 -10.01 -18.65
CA GLU A 145 2.95 -9.00 -18.20
C GLU A 145 2.59 -8.43 -16.83
N TYR A 146 1.30 -8.39 -16.50
CA TYR A 146 0.81 -8.04 -15.18
C TYR A 146 0.88 -9.22 -14.21
N GLU A 147 1.13 -10.44 -14.68
CA GLU A 147 1.29 -11.61 -13.82
C GLU A 147 2.71 -11.67 -13.20
N GLY A 148 2.83 -12.34 -12.06
CA GLY A 148 4.12 -12.56 -11.38
C GLY A 148 4.39 -11.69 -10.14
N CYS A 149 5.55 -11.92 -9.53
CA CYS A 149 5.90 -11.45 -8.18
C CYS A 149 6.45 -10.02 -8.10
N ARG A 150 6.46 -9.28 -9.22
CA ARG A 150 6.88 -7.87 -9.21
C ARG A 150 5.84 -7.02 -8.50
N THR A 151 6.30 -6.15 -7.60
CA THR A 151 5.45 -5.23 -6.85
C THR A 151 4.90 -4.10 -7.73
N TRP A 152 5.67 -3.66 -8.72
CA TRP A 152 5.29 -2.59 -9.64
C TRP A 152 4.84 -3.14 -10.99
N VAL A 153 3.82 -2.50 -11.55
CA VAL A 153 3.28 -2.77 -12.88
C VAL A 153 3.27 -1.45 -13.65
N GLU A 154 3.88 -1.45 -14.83
CA GLU A 154 3.66 -0.40 -15.82
C GLU A 154 2.42 -0.78 -16.64
N LEU A 155 1.44 0.12 -16.68
CA LEU A 155 0.19 -0.07 -17.41
C LEU A 155 0.42 0.20 -18.91
N GLU A 156 -0.30 -0.50 -19.78
CA GLU A 156 -0.24 -0.32 -21.24
C GLU A 156 -0.45 1.14 -21.69
N ARG A 157 -1.23 1.92 -20.92
CA ARG A 157 -1.49 3.34 -21.16
C ARG A 157 -1.59 4.11 -19.86
N ALA A 158 -1.34 5.41 -19.93
CA ALA A 158 -1.61 6.32 -18.82
C ALA A 158 -3.12 6.48 -18.62
N LEU A 159 -3.58 6.41 -17.37
CA LEU A 159 -5.00 6.52 -16.99
C LEU A 159 -5.28 7.87 -16.34
N PRO A 160 -6.47 8.47 -16.55
CA PRO A 160 -6.83 9.78 -16.02
C PRO A 160 -6.95 9.80 -14.50
N THR A 161 -6.60 10.93 -13.91
CA THR A 161 -6.69 11.18 -12.45
C THR A 161 -7.49 12.44 -12.14
N GLU A 162 -7.96 13.12 -13.16
CA GLU A 162 -8.69 14.37 -13.10
C GLU A 162 -10.06 14.13 -12.43
N GLY A 163 -10.50 15.07 -11.58
CA GLY A 163 -11.75 14.94 -10.82
C GLY A 163 -11.71 13.99 -9.62
N ALA A 164 -10.57 13.33 -9.36
CA ALA A 164 -10.41 12.44 -8.22
C ALA A 164 -10.58 13.16 -6.88
N GLN A 165 -11.14 12.46 -5.90
CA GLN A 165 -11.43 12.98 -4.57
C GLN A 165 -10.59 12.27 -3.52
N PRO A 166 -10.01 12.99 -2.54
CA PRO A 166 -9.22 12.34 -1.50
C PRO A 166 -10.14 11.53 -0.57
N VAL A 167 -9.71 10.32 -0.19
CA VAL A 167 -10.48 9.42 0.67
C VAL A 167 -10.49 9.93 2.11
N LEU A 168 -9.33 10.33 2.63
CA LEU A 168 -9.23 11.07 3.87
C LEU A 168 -9.24 12.56 3.56
N ASN A 169 -9.77 13.43 4.42
CA ASN A 169 -9.53 14.87 4.28
C ASN A 169 -8.09 15.22 4.69
N ASP A 170 -7.66 16.46 4.45
CA ASP A 170 -6.26 16.86 4.70
C ASP A 170 -5.87 16.77 6.17
N GLU A 171 -6.79 17.09 7.09
CA GLU A 171 -6.53 17.01 8.53
C GLU A 171 -6.34 15.57 8.98
N SER A 172 -7.23 14.66 8.57
CA SER A 172 -7.14 13.25 8.93
C SER A 172 -5.85 12.60 8.42
N PHE A 173 -5.39 12.97 7.23
CA PHE A 173 -4.11 12.45 6.75
C PHE A 173 -2.91 13.10 7.46
N ARG A 174 -2.98 14.39 7.80
CA ARG A 174 -1.97 15.04 8.64
C ARG A 174 -1.87 14.39 10.02
N GLU A 175 -2.97 13.94 10.61
CA GLU A 175 -2.96 13.18 11.87
C GLU A 175 -2.24 11.83 11.74
N VAL A 176 -2.41 11.13 10.61
CA VAL A 176 -1.64 9.90 10.33
C VAL A 176 -0.13 10.18 10.31
N LEU A 177 0.28 11.25 9.62
CA LEU A 177 1.69 11.66 9.57
C LEU A 177 2.22 12.02 10.96
N ARG A 178 1.47 12.83 11.73
CA ARG A 178 1.83 13.20 13.11
C ARG A 178 1.97 11.96 14.01
N THR A 179 1.08 10.98 13.86
CA THR A 179 1.17 9.72 14.61
C THR A 179 2.41 8.92 14.22
N LEU A 180 2.73 8.83 12.93
CA LEU A 180 3.96 8.17 12.47
C LEU A 180 5.22 8.87 13.01
N ASP A 181 5.27 10.20 12.95
CA ASP A 181 6.40 10.98 13.46
C ASP A 181 6.58 10.76 14.97
N ALA A 182 5.48 10.72 15.73
CA ALA A 182 5.53 10.47 17.16
C ALA A 182 5.96 9.03 17.51
N VAL A 183 5.52 8.03 16.75
CA VAL A 183 5.80 6.61 17.01
C VAL A 183 7.21 6.22 16.55
N LEU A 184 7.63 6.69 15.39
CA LEU A 184 8.90 6.31 14.78
C LEU A 184 10.05 7.21 15.19
N ASN A 185 9.75 8.40 15.76
CA ASN A 185 10.64 9.54 15.90
C ASN A 185 11.17 9.96 14.52
N PRO A 186 11.08 11.23 14.09
CA PRO A 186 11.92 11.67 12.99
C PRO A 186 13.37 11.42 13.44
N THR A 187 14.04 10.42 12.87
CA THR A 187 15.50 10.44 12.81
C THR A 187 15.79 11.78 12.16
N ALA A 188 16.32 12.71 12.96
CA ALA A 188 16.60 14.06 12.54
C ALA A 188 17.22 14.05 11.14
N LEU A 189 16.91 15.07 10.35
CA LEU A 189 17.73 15.53 9.24
C LEU A 189 19.17 15.05 9.43
N ALA A 190 19.57 14.04 8.66
CA ALA A 190 20.93 13.57 8.52
C ALA A 190 21.29 13.72 7.05
#